data_AF-A0A841NMK5-F1
#
_entry.id   AF-A0A841NMK5-F1
#
_cell.length_a   1.000
_cell.length_b   1.000
_cell.length_c   1.000
_cell.angle_alpha   90.00
_cell.angle_beta   90.00
_cell.angle_gamma   90.00
#
_symmetry.space_group_name_H-M   'P 1'
#
loop_
_entity.id
_entity.type
_entity.pdbx_description
1 polymer ?
#
loop_
_entity_poly.entity_id
_entity_poly.type
_entity_poly.pdbx_seq_one_letter_code
_entity_poly.pdbx_strand_id
1 'polypeptide(L)'
;MGRNTEIYRFDKEKASAYLYKDLQHRIFHTGTFREYLKNRKKDLSGYEISFDKILGTVKSDINMITADELFEINLFLSDEIHSAFERESYSVRENHFLDLCKHYGILLLYELPTSTVCTSYMFQYGNYTQYFPIEEMRDVDGGINIDSKDFLCFNDYMILLTEKILSEKLNEYGHDFTENEKKVIDEIKAENINNSLLSEEVENEFIYLKDIISTDDSGPEAQTVYYAYDFFLKSLEMKSLIDLNKNPRIVILDS
;
A
#
# COMPACT_ATOMS: atom_id res chain seq x y z
N MET A 1 -18.54 -3.12 -1.61
CA MET A 1 -17.38 -2.26 -1.29
C MET A 1 -16.52 -2.27 -2.54
N GLY A 2 -16.14 -1.10 -3.05
CA GLY A 2 -15.26 -1.04 -4.22
C GLY A 2 -13.90 -1.60 -3.87
N ARG A 3 -13.16 -2.08 -4.87
CA ARG A 3 -11.79 -2.54 -4.67
C ARG A 3 -10.94 -1.34 -4.24
N ASN A 4 -10.46 -1.34 -3.01
CA ASN A 4 -9.53 -0.35 -2.46
C ASN A 4 -8.20 -1.04 -2.23
N THR A 5 -7.11 -0.39 -2.62
CA THR A 5 -5.76 -0.82 -2.23
C THR A 5 -5.27 0.07 -1.11
N GLU A 6 -4.90 -0.55 0.00
CA GLU A 6 -4.37 0.09 1.19
C GLU A 6 -2.93 -0.37 1.40
N ILE A 7 -2.03 0.59 1.64
CA ILE A 7 -0.61 0.34 1.82
C ILE A 7 -0.25 0.67 3.26
N TYR A 8 0.35 -0.28 3.96
CA TYR A 8 0.64 -0.20 5.39
C TYR A 8 2.13 -0.33 5.69
N ARG A 9 2.56 0.41 6.71
CA ARG A 9 3.81 0.19 7.42
C ARG A 9 3.52 -0.03 8.90
N PHE A 10 4.53 -0.49 9.64
CA PHE A 10 4.31 -0.88 11.03
C PHE A 10 5.27 -0.26 12.04
N ASP A 11 4.75 0.06 13.22
CA ASP A 11 5.50 0.40 14.42
C ASP A 11 5.58 -0.85 15.31
N LYS A 12 6.74 -1.50 15.28
CA LYS A 12 6.98 -2.80 15.93
C LYS A 12 6.79 -2.73 17.44
N GLU A 13 7.27 -1.66 18.06
CA GLU A 13 7.19 -1.46 19.50
C GLU A 13 5.73 -1.33 19.94
N LYS A 14 4.94 -0.52 19.23
CA LYS A 14 3.50 -0.39 19.52
C LYS A 14 2.73 -1.67 19.28
N ALA A 15 3.01 -2.38 18.17
CA ALA A 15 2.34 -3.64 17.89
C ALA A 15 2.61 -4.68 18.98
N SER A 16 3.88 -4.84 19.39
CA SER A 16 4.28 -5.80 20.43
C SER A 16 3.74 -5.45 21.83
N ALA A 17 3.54 -4.16 22.13
CA ALA A 17 3.08 -3.68 23.43
C ALA A 17 1.54 -3.61 23.55
N TYR A 18 0.87 -3.12 22.50
CA TYR A 18 -0.56 -2.80 22.51
C TYR A 18 -1.36 -3.83 21.73
N LEU A 19 -1.08 -4.00 20.43
CA LEU A 19 -1.84 -4.90 19.57
C LEU A 19 -1.80 -6.34 20.10
N TYR A 20 -0.62 -6.85 20.40
CA TYR A 20 -0.44 -8.20 20.96
C TYR A 20 -1.31 -8.43 22.20
N LYS A 21 -1.27 -7.49 23.15
CA LYS A 21 -1.98 -7.60 24.42
C LYS A 21 -3.49 -7.63 24.21
N ASP A 22 -3.98 -6.76 23.33
CA ASP A 22 -5.41 -6.64 23.06
C ASP A 22 -5.94 -7.83 22.25
N LEU A 23 -5.23 -8.27 21.20
CA LEU A 23 -5.60 -9.49 20.47
C LEU A 23 -5.61 -10.74 21.36
N GLN A 24 -4.72 -10.81 22.36
CA GLN A 24 -4.61 -11.96 23.25
C GLN A 24 -5.71 -12.02 24.31
N HIS A 25 -6.10 -10.88 24.87
CA HIS A 25 -6.84 -10.84 26.13
C HIS A 25 -8.10 -9.99 26.13
N ARG A 26 -8.23 -9.01 25.22
CA ARG A 26 -9.34 -8.07 25.27
C ARG A 26 -10.61 -8.75 24.73
N ILE A 27 -11.71 -8.50 25.44
CA ILE A 27 -13.05 -8.80 24.97
C ILE A 27 -13.59 -7.51 24.37
N PHE A 28 -13.84 -7.54 23.06
CA PHE A 28 -14.40 -6.44 22.27
C PHE A 28 -15.93 -6.59 22.18
N HIS A 29 -16.63 -5.62 21.59
CA HIS A 29 -18.08 -5.72 21.40
C HIS A 29 -18.45 -6.93 20.52
N THR A 30 -17.60 -7.27 19.55
CA THR A 30 -17.75 -8.44 18.67
C THR A 30 -17.25 -9.76 19.26
N GLY A 31 -16.68 -9.75 20.46
CA GLY A 31 -16.09 -10.91 21.14
C GLY A 31 -14.57 -10.87 21.19
N THR A 32 -13.92 -12.02 21.27
CA THR A 32 -12.45 -12.10 21.23
C THR A 32 -11.93 -12.37 19.81
N PHE A 33 -10.73 -11.89 19.49
CA PHE A 33 -10.11 -12.17 18.18
C PHE A 33 -9.94 -13.68 17.93
N ARG A 34 -9.65 -14.46 18.98
CA ARG A 34 -9.58 -15.93 18.90
C ARG A 34 -10.92 -16.55 18.48
N GLU A 35 -12.04 -16.06 19.01
CA GLU A 35 -13.37 -16.56 18.65
C GLU A 35 -13.75 -16.14 17.23
N TYR A 36 -13.42 -14.91 16.84
CA TYR A 36 -13.59 -14.41 15.48
C TYR A 36 -12.93 -15.35 14.46
N LEU A 37 -11.63 -15.63 14.58
CA LEU A 37 -10.92 -16.53 13.65
C LEU A 37 -11.47 -17.96 13.67
N LYS A 38 -11.92 -18.46 14.83
CA LYS A 38 -12.56 -19.77 14.93
C LYS A 38 -13.88 -19.83 14.17
N ASN A 39 -14.64 -18.75 14.13
CA ASN A 39 -15.90 -18.68 13.40
C ASN A 39 -15.63 -18.57 11.90
N ARG A 40 -14.71 -17.70 11.48
CA ARG A 40 -14.24 -17.59 10.07
C ARG A 40 -13.82 -18.95 9.50
N LYS A 41 -13.05 -19.73 10.25
CA LYS A 41 -12.61 -21.07 9.86
C LYS A 41 -13.75 -22.10 9.69
N LYS A 42 -14.88 -21.93 10.36
CA LYS A 42 -16.06 -22.80 10.17
C LYS A 42 -16.80 -22.46 8.88
N ASP A 43 -16.84 -21.17 8.55
CA ASP A 43 -17.61 -20.65 7.43
C ASP A 43 -16.86 -20.77 6.10
N LEU A 44 -15.52 -20.84 6.13
CA LEU A 44 -14.65 -20.87 4.96
C LEU A 44 -13.86 -22.18 4.89
N SER A 45 -14.14 -23.00 3.86
CA SER A 45 -13.36 -24.21 3.57
C SER A 45 -11.97 -23.84 3.07
N GLY A 46 -10.91 -24.38 3.68
CA GLY A 46 -9.52 -24.13 3.27
C GLY A 46 -8.86 -22.93 3.96
N TYR A 47 -9.48 -22.35 4.98
CA TYR A 47 -8.92 -21.22 5.72
C TYR A 47 -7.73 -21.65 6.62
N GLU A 48 -6.52 -21.17 6.29
CA GLU A 48 -5.26 -21.56 6.94
C GLU A 48 -4.73 -20.57 8.00
N ILE A 49 -5.39 -19.43 8.19
CA ILE A 49 -4.96 -18.41 9.16
C ILE A 49 -5.08 -18.91 10.60
N SER A 50 -4.03 -18.67 11.39
CA SER A 50 -3.87 -19.19 12.74
C SER A 50 -3.69 -18.07 13.77
N PHE A 51 -4.54 -18.09 14.80
CA PHE A 51 -4.46 -17.15 15.92
C PHE A 51 -3.08 -17.14 16.60
N ASP A 52 -2.52 -18.33 16.88
CA ASP A 52 -1.23 -18.42 17.58
C ASP A 52 -0.07 -17.94 16.69
N LYS A 53 -0.18 -18.12 15.37
CA LYS A 53 0.79 -17.60 14.39
C LYS A 53 0.75 -16.08 14.37
N ILE A 54 -0.44 -15.49 14.20
CA ILE A 54 -0.62 -14.03 14.22
C ILE A 54 -0.07 -13.43 15.51
N LEU A 55 -0.47 -13.96 16.67
CA LEU A 55 0.04 -13.46 17.95
C LEU A 55 1.57 -13.56 18.05
N GLY A 56 2.15 -14.67 17.59
CA GLY A 56 3.59 -14.87 17.54
C GLY A 56 4.28 -13.80 16.68
N THR A 57 3.77 -13.55 15.48
CA THR A 57 4.27 -12.52 14.56
C THR A 57 4.14 -11.13 15.16
N VAL A 58 2.94 -10.72 15.62
CA VAL A 58 2.72 -9.41 16.26
C VAL A 58 3.64 -9.19 17.46
N LYS A 59 3.90 -10.23 18.26
CA LYS A 59 4.76 -10.11 19.44
C LYS A 59 6.23 -9.94 19.08
N SER A 60 6.70 -10.70 18.09
CA SER A 60 8.11 -10.81 17.73
C SER A 60 8.54 -9.75 16.73
N ASP A 61 7.82 -9.63 15.61
CA ASP A 61 7.99 -8.63 14.57
C ASP A 61 6.77 -8.56 13.64
N ILE A 62 5.96 -7.51 13.82
CA ILE A 62 4.78 -7.26 12.99
C ILE A 62 5.12 -7.03 11.51
N ASN A 63 6.35 -6.62 11.17
CA ASN A 63 6.72 -6.41 9.75
C ASN A 63 6.75 -7.72 8.94
N MET A 64 6.76 -8.87 9.63
CA MET A 64 6.69 -10.20 9.01
C MET A 64 5.27 -10.72 8.87
N ILE A 65 4.25 -9.91 9.21
CA ILE A 65 2.85 -10.30 9.05
C ILE A 65 2.54 -10.52 7.58
N THR A 66 1.81 -11.59 7.28
CA THR A 66 1.34 -11.80 5.90
C THR A 66 0.17 -10.86 5.60
N ALA A 67 -0.14 -10.64 4.33
CA ALA A 67 -1.26 -9.78 3.96
C ALA A 67 -2.61 -10.35 4.42
N ASP A 68 -2.81 -11.66 4.31
CA ASP A 68 -4.04 -12.32 4.79
C ASP A 68 -4.18 -12.21 6.31
N GLU A 69 -3.08 -12.33 7.04
CA GLU A 69 -3.06 -12.15 8.50
C GLU A 69 -3.42 -10.71 8.89
N LEU A 70 -2.89 -9.71 8.19
CA LEU A 70 -3.23 -8.31 8.42
C LEU A 70 -4.69 -8.01 8.04
N PHE A 71 -5.17 -8.56 6.93
CA PHE A 71 -6.55 -8.40 6.48
C PHE A 71 -7.54 -8.86 7.56
N GLU A 72 -7.31 -10.02 8.16
CA GLU A 72 -8.18 -10.54 9.22
C GLU A 72 -8.11 -9.71 10.51
N ILE A 73 -6.96 -9.09 10.83
CA ILE A 73 -6.87 -8.11 11.93
C ILE A 73 -7.69 -6.87 11.59
N ASN A 74 -7.51 -6.30 10.39
CA ASN A 74 -8.22 -5.10 9.97
C ASN A 74 -9.74 -5.32 9.94
N LEU A 75 -10.19 -6.46 9.41
CA LEU A 75 -11.60 -6.82 9.37
C LEU A 75 -12.19 -6.95 10.78
N PHE A 76 -11.49 -7.63 11.69
CA PHE A 76 -11.93 -7.74 13.09
C PHE A 76 -12.04 -6.37 13.78
N LEU A 77 -11.03 -5.50 13.60
CA LEU A 77 -11.02 -4.16 14.19
C LEU A 77 -12.08 -3.25 13.56
N SER A 78 -12.34 -3.38 12.26
CA SER A 78 -13.38 -2.65 11.55
C SER A 78 -14.76 -3.06 12.05
N ASP A 79 -15.03 -4.36 12.22
CA ASP A 79 -16.28 -4.88 12.78
C ASP A 79 -16.53 -4.37 14.21
N GLU A 80 -15.46 -4.27 15.00
CA GLU A 80 -15.52 -3.68 16.35
C GLU A 80 -15.92 -2.20 16.31
N ILE A 81 -15.29 -1.39 15.46
CA ILE A 81 -15.63 0.02 15.30
C ILE A 81 -17.06 0.17 14.77
N HIS A 82 -17.45 -0.65 13.79
CA HIS A 82 -18.80 -0.63 13.24
C HIS A 82 -19.85 -0.91 14.31
N SER A 83 -19.59 -1.90 15.18
CA SER A 83 -20.48 -2.29 16.26
C SER A 83 -20.54 -1.25 17.38
N ALA A 84 -19.40 -0.66 17.75
CA ALA A 84 -19.32 0.34 18.81
C ALA A 84 -19.92 1.71 18.41
N PHE A 85 -19.88 2.04 17.11
CA PHE A 85 -20.27 3.34 16.57
C PHE A 85 -21.37 3.23 15.49
N GLU A 86 -22.28 2.26 15.62
CA GLU A 86 -23.31 1.94 14.60
C GLU A 86 -24.12 3.16 14.11
N ARG A 87 -24.34 4.15 14.98
CA ARG A 87 -25.14 5.35 14.69
C ARG A 87 -24.35 6.51 14.07
N GLU A 88 -23.02 6.39 14.02
CA GLU A 88 -22.14 7.44 13.50
C GLU A 88 -22.01 7.37 11.98
N SER A 89 -21.58 8.49 11.37
CA SER A 89 -21.31 8.51 9.92
C SER A 89 -20.15 7.58 9.54
N TYR A 90 -20.06 7.23 8.26
CA TYR A 90 -18.92 6.46 7.73
C TYR A 90 -17.58 7.16 8.05
N SER A 91 -17.46 8.46 7.76
CA SER A 91 -16.23 9.22 7.99
C SER A 91 -15.78 9.26 9.45
N VAL A 92 -16.73 9.31 10.40
CA VAL A 92 -16.41 9.27 11.84
C VAL A 92 -15.88 7.89 12.22
N ARG A 93 -16.50 6.82 11.72
CA ARG A 93 -16.05 5.45 11.96
C ARG A 93 -14.67 5.18 11.35
N GLU A 94 -14.44 5.62 10.13
CA GLU A 94 -13.15 5.50 9.45
C GLU A 94 -12.04 6.20 10.22
N ASN A 95 -12.26 7.42 10.70
CA ASN A 95 -11.30 8.11 11.57
C ASN A 95 -11.01 7.34 12.87
N HIS A 96 -12.05 6.79 13.52
CA HIS A 96 -11.86 5.97 14.72
C HIS A 96 -11.08 4.68 14.43
N PHE A 97 -11.31 4.05 13.28
CA PHE A 97 -10.56 2.88 12.83
C PHE A 97 -9.09 3.23 12.60
N LEU A 98 -8.79 4.29 11.85
CA LEU A 98 -7.42 4.74 11.59
C LEU A 98 -6.68 5.12 12.88
N ASP A 99 -7.34 5.80 13.81
CA ASP A 99 -6.77 6.12 15.12
C ASP A 99 -6.47 4.87 15.95
N LEU A 100 -7.36 3.87 15.90
CA LEU A 100 -7.15 2.58 16.58
C LEU A 100 -5.98 1.81 15.97
N CYS A 101 -5.93 1.70 14.64
CA CYS A 101 -4.80 1.10 13.92
C CYS A 101 -3.48 1.79 14.28
N LYS A 102 -3.47 3.12 14.29
CA LYS A 102 -2.30 3.92 14.68
C LYS A 102 -1.87 3.70 16.13
N HIS A 103 -2.82 3.53 17.05
CA HIS A 103 -2.52 3.14 18.44
C HIS A 103 -1.84 1.78 18.50
N TYR A 104 -2.30 0.83 17.68
CA TYR A 104 -1.74 -0.52 17.56
C TYR A 104 -0.47 -0.62 16.73
N GLY A 105 -0.02 0.48 16.11
CA GLY A 105 1.17 0.49 15.27
C GLY A 105 0.95 -0.04 13.87
N ILE A 106 -0.29 -0.15 13.41
CA ILE A 106 -0.66 -0.36 12.00
C ILE A 106 -0.88 1.02 11.38
N LEU A 107 0.04 1.44 10.51
CA LEU A 107 0.08 2.81 9.99
C LEU A 107 -0.21 2.79 8.50
N LEU A 108 -1.36 3.34 8.11
CA LEU A 108 -1.68 3.58 6.71
C LEU A 108 -0.65 4.56 6.12
N LEU A 109 0.00 4.15 5.03
CA LEU A 109 0.86 4.98 4.20
C LEU A 109 0.06 5.65 3.10
N TYR A 110 -0.79 4.89 2.42
CA TYR A 110 -1.60 5.40 1.33
C TYR A 110 -2.82 4.50 1.10
N GLU A 111 -3.94 5.11 0.73
CA GLU A 111 -5.14 4.43 0.27
C GLU A 111 -5.47 4.95 -1.14
N LEU A 112 -5.59 4.02 -2.08
CA LEU A 112 -6.00 4.29 -3.45
C LEU A 112 -7.54 4.34 -3.50
N PRO A 113 -8.15 5.52 -3.78
CA PRO A 113 -9.55 5.79 -3.43
C PRO A 113 -10.59 5.17 -4.40
N THR A 114 -10.16 4.61 -5.53
CA THR A 114 -11.07 3.99 -6.51
C THR A 114 -10.44 2.77 -7.16
N SER A 115 -11.28 1.83 -7.60
CA SER A 115 -10.84 0.64 -8.32
C SER A 115 -10.03 0.97 -9.58
N THR A 116 -10.37 2.06 -10.28
CA THR A 116 -9.69 2.47 -11.51
C THR A 116 -8.27 2.98 -11.21
N VAL A 117 -8.14 3.88 -10.23
CA VAL A 117 -6.84 4.42 -9.80
C VAL A 117 -5.97 3.31 -9.22
N CYS A 118 -6.57 2.44 -8.41
CA CYS A 118 -5.95 1.22 -7.88
C CYS A 118 -5.40 0.31 -8.99
N THR A 119 -6.23 -0.03 -9.98
CA THR A 119 -5.84 -0.91 -11.10
C THR A 119 -4.65 -0.33 -11.86
N SER A 120 -4.62 0.99 -12.03
CA SER A 120 -3.57 1.68 -12.78
C SER A 120 -2.24 1.73 -12.02
N TYR A 121 -2.30 2.01 -10.72
CA TYR A 121 -1.11 1.98 -9.86
C TYR A 121 -0.52 0.57 -9.78
N MET A 122 -1.36 -0.45 -9.57
CA MET A 122 -0.94 -1.85 -9.52
C MET A 122 -0.49 -2.38 -10.88
N PHE A 123 -1.02 -1.85 -11.98
CA PHE A 123 -0.52 -2.13 -13.33
C PHE A 123 0.93 -1.64 -13.50
N GLN A 124 1.23 -0.42 -13.09
CA GLN A 124 2.60 0.11 -13.14
C GLN A 124 3.56 -0.66 -12.22
N TYR A 125 3.09 -1.10 -11.06
CA TYR A 125 3.84 -2.04 -10.21
C TYR A 125 4.12 -3.38 -10.93
N GLY A 126 3.12 -3.91 -11.62
CA GLY A 126 3.27 -5.10 -12.47
C GLY A 126 4.31 -4.93 -13.56
N ASN A 127 4.33 -3.78 -14.25
CA ASN A 127 5.32 -3.48 -15.29
C ASN A 127 6.73 -3.35 -14.69
N TYR A 128 6.88 -2.61 -13.59
CA TYR A 128 8.15 -2.46 -12.89
C TYR A 128 8.76 -3.82 -12.48
N THR A 129 7.95 -4.70 -11.87
CA THR A 129 8.42 -5.99 -11.36
C THR A 129 8.82 -7.00 -12.45
N GLN A 130 8.50 -6.75 -13.73
CA GLN A 130 9.02 -7.55 -14.85
C GLN A 130 10.52 -7.34 -15.06
N TYR A 131 11.02 -6.13 -14.80
CA TYR A 131 12.41 -5.75 -15.02
C TYR A 131 13.25 -5.70 -13.75
N PHE A 132 12.59 -5.43 -12.61
CA PHE A 132 13.20 -5.34 -11.29
C PHE A 132 12.60 -6.40 -10.38
N PRO A 133 13.17 -7.62 -10.33
CA PRO A 133 12.69 -8.67 -9.44
C PRO A 133 12.76 -8.21 -7.99
N ILE A 134 11.66 -8.43 -7.26
CA ILE A 134 11.49 -8.00 -5.87
C ILE A 134 11.34 -9.21 -4.95
N GLU A 135 11.76 -9.05 -3.69
CA GLU A 135 11.55 -10.08 -2.67
C GLU A 135 10.19 -9.89 -1.98
N GLU A 136 9.21 -10.68 -2.40
CA GLU A 136 7.82 -10.59 -1.94
C GLU A 136 7.36 -11.86 -1.19
N MET A 137 6.56 -11.67 -0.15
CA MET A 137 5.73 -12.72 0.43
C MET A 137 4.32 -12.52 -0.11
N ARG A 138 3.97 -13.30 -1.15
CA ARG A 138 2.62 -13.31 -1.74
C ARG A 138 1.72 -14.28 -0.98
N ASP A 139 0.51 -13.84 -0.75
CA ASP A 139 -0.56 -14.64 -0.15
C ASP A 139 -1.62 -15.03 -1.20
N VAL A 140 -2.57 -15.87 -0.79
CA VAL A 140 -3.57 -16.48 -1.68
C VAL A 140 -4.64 -15.46 -2.11
N ASP A 141 -4.99 -14.51 -1.23
CA ASP A 141 -6.12 -13.59 -1.44
C ASP A 141 -5.70 -12.19 -1.98
N GLY A 142 -4.53 -12.08 -2.62
CA GLY A 142 -4.18 -10.94 -3.48
C GLY A 142 -3.38 -9.81 -2.83
N GLY A 143 -3.13 -9.88 -1.52
CA GLY A 143 -2.21 -8.96 -0.85
C GLY A 143 -0.74 -9.40 -0.91
N ILE A 144 0.16 -8.48 -0.59
CA ILE A 144 1.61 -8.68 -0.72
C ILE A 144 2.38 -7.99 0.40
N ASN A 145 3.39 -8.67 0.96
CA ASN A 145 4.36 -8.09 1.87
C ASN A 145 5.74 -7.96 1.18
N ILE A 146 6.18 -6.72 0.98
CA ILE A 146 7.32 -6.32 0.14
C ILE A 146 8.43 -5.76 1.03
N ASP A 147 9.69 -6.00 0.68
CA ASP A 147 10.81 -5.26 1.28
C ASP A 147 10.67 -3.75 1.02
N SER A 148 10.82 -2.93 2.06
CA SER A 148 10.62 -1.49 1.93
C SER A 148 11.62 -0.84 0.99
N LYS A 149 12.83 -1.39 0.84
CA LYS A 149 13.82 -0.87 -0.12
C LYS A 149 13.35 -1.10 -1.55
N ASP A 150 12.81 -2.27 -1.85
CA ASP A 150 12.27 -2.58 -3.17
C ASP A 150 11.06 -1.70 -3.49
N PHE A 151 10.18 -1.48 -2.51
CA PHE A 151 9.04 -0.56 -2.64
C PHE A 151 9.48 0.91 -2.83
N LEU A 152 10.57 1.34 -2.18
CA LEU A 152 11.16 2.67 -2.41
C LEU A 152 11.73 2.81 -3.83
N CYS A 153 12.37 1.78 -4.37
CA CYS A 153 12.83 1.78 -5.77
C CYS A 153 11.65 1.87 -6.75
N PHE A 154 10.52 1.22 -6.45
CA PHE A 154 9.31 1.38 -7.22
C PHE A 154 8.74 2.81 -7.14
N ASN A 155 8.76 3.44 -5.96
CA ASN A 155 8.37 4.85 -5.83
C ASN A 155 9.29 5.76 -6.67
N ASP A 156 10.59 5.48 -6.73
CA ASP A 156 11.52 6.22 -7.59
C ASP A 156 11.18 6.07 -9.07
N TYR A 157 10.87 4.85 -9.52
CA TYR A 157 10.35 4.59 -10.87
C TYR A 157 9.09 5.40 -11.15
N MET A 158 8.10 5.35 -10.24
CA MET A 158 6.84 6.09 -10.40
C MET A 158 7.05 7.60 -10.45
N ILE A 159 7.94 8.15 -9.60
CA ILE A 159 8.28 9.58 -9.58
C ILE A 159 8.88 10.00 -10.92
N LEU A 160 9.83 9.23 -11.47
CA LEU A 160 10.49 9.55 -12.74
C LEU A 160 9.53 9.42 -13.93
N LEU A 161 8.71 8.36 -13.98
CA LEU A 161 7.72 8.16 -15.04
C LEU A 161 6.68 9.27 -15.05
N THR A 162 6.09 9.56 -13.89
CA THR A 162 5.07 10.60 -13.76
C THR A 162 5.65 12.00 -14.00
N GLU A 163 6.88 12.27 -13.55
CA GLU A 163 7.59 13.52 -13.91
C GLU A 163 7.65 13.70 -15.41
N LYS A 164 8.05 12.66 -16.15
CA LYS A 164 8.17 12.72 -17.60
C LYS A 164 6.81 12.93 -18.29
N ILE A 165 5.76 12.24 -17.86
CA ILE A 165 4.37 12.42 -18.35
C ILE A 165 3.93 13.88 -18.19
N LEU A 166 4.20 14.48 -17.02
CA LEU A 166 3.80 15.84 -16.67
C LEU A 166 4.64 16.89 -17.43
N SER A 167 5.97 16.69 -17.51
CA SER A 167 6.89 17.59 -18.23
C SER A 167 6.56 17.66 -19.72
N GLU A 168 6.19 16.53 -20.34
CA GLU A 168 5.79 16.44 -21.75
C GLU A 168 4.29 16.75 -21.98
N LYS A 169 3.55 17.08 -20.91
CA LYS A 169 2.12 17.44 -20.92
C LYS A 169 1.24 16.39 -21.59
N LEU A 170 1.59 15.12 -21.41
CA LEU A 170 0.82 14.01 -21.99
C LEU A 170 -0.57 13.91 -21.37
N ASN A 171 -0.76 14.40 -20.14
CA ASN A 171 -2.05 14.52 -19.47
C ASN A 171 -2.82 15.79 -19.84
N GLU A 172 -2.37 16.56 -20.84
CA GLU A 172 -2.95 17.83 -21.31
C GLU A 172 -2.84 19.01 -20.33
N TYR A 173 -2.34 18.79 -19.11
CA TYR A 173 -2.14 19.83 -18.10
C TYR A 173 -0.67 20.22 -17.97
N GLY A 174 -0.39 21.53 -17.88
CA GLY A 174 0.94 22.01 -17.53
C GLY A 174 1.15 21.94 -16.02
N HIS A 175 2.20 21.24 -15.59
CA HIS A 175 2.57 21.17 -14.17
C HIS A 175 3.94 21.81 -13.96
N ASP A 176 3.99 22.80 -13.07
CA ASP A 176 5.22 23.42 -12.62
C ASP A 176 5.64 22.77 -11.30
N PHE A 177 6.74 22.01 -11.32
CA PHE A 177 7.31 21.44 -10.11
C PHE A 177 7.86 22.53 -9.19
N THR A 178 7.57 22.40 -7.89
CA THR A 178 8.20 23.17 -6.82
C THR A 178 9.70 22.85 -6.72
N GLU A 179 10.46 23.74 -6.11
CA GLU A 179 11.90 23.53 -5.91
C GLU A 179 12.21 22.29 -5.06
N ASN A 180 11.33 21.95 -4.10
CA ASN A 180 11.48 20.73 -3.31
C ASN A 180 11.25 19.47 -4.15
N GLU A 181 10.24 19.46 -5.02
CA GLU A 181 9.96 18.34 -5.92
C GLU A 181 11.11 18.13 -6.90
N LYS A 182 11.60 19.20 -7.53
CA LYS A 182 12.78 19.14 -8.43
C LYS A 182 14.00 18.59 -7.71
N LYS A 183 14.24 19.04 -6.48
CA LYS A 183 15.36 18.55 -5.68
C LYS A 183 15.27 17.04 -5.45
N VAL A 184 14.09 16.50 -5.13
CA VAL A 184 13.91 15.05 -4.94
C VAL A 184 14.10 14.30 -6.27
N ILE A 185 13.58 14.83 -7.38
CA ILE A 185 13.81 14.26 -8.72
C ILE A 185 15.30 14.18 -9.05
N ASP A 186 16.05 15.26 -8.79
CA ASP A 186 17.50 15.32 -9.04
C ASP A 186 18.27 14.35 -8.13
N GLU A 187 17.87 14.21 -6.87
CA GLU A 187 18.42 13.24 -5.92
C GLU A 187 18.21 11.80 -6.44
N ILE A 188 16.99 11.44 -6.87
CA ILE A 188 16.68 10.12 -7.43
C ILE A 188 17.52 9.85 -8.68
N LYS A 189 17.63 10.82 -9.59
CA LYS A 189 18.45 10.70 -10.82
C LYS A 189 19.93 10.52 -10.48
N ALA A 190 20.44 11.21 -9.45
CA ALA A 190 21.81 11.07 -9.00
C ALA A 190 22.08 9.71 -8.32
N GLU A 191 21.16 9.24 -7.47
CA GLU A 191 21.23 7.93 -6.81
C GLU A 191 21.22 6.78 -7.83
N ASN A 192 20.48 6.96 -8.93
CA ASN A 192 20.33 5.96 -9.99
C ASN A 192 21.20 6.22 -11.22
N ILE A 193 22.21 7.10 -11.15
CA ILE A 193 23.02 7.49 -12.32
C ILE A 193 23.73 6.30 -13.01
N ASN A 194 24.05 5.26 -12.25
CA ASN A 194 24.70 4.04 -12.75
C ASN A 194 23.70 2.91 -13.08
N ASN A 195 22.41 3.13 -12.84
CA ASN A 195 21.34 2.19 -13.15
C ASN A 195 20.69 2.60 -14.48
N SER A 196 21.37 2.28 -15.60
CA SER A 196 20.86 2.63 -16.93
C SER A 196 19.50 1.99 -17.20
N LEU A 197 19.28 0.77 -16.69
CA LEU A 197 18.03 0.04 -16.85
C LEU A 197 16.82 0.82 -16.32
N LEU A 198 16.90 1.47 -15.15
CA LEU A 198 15.78 2.27 -14.63
C LEU A 198 15.42 3.42 -15.59
N SER A 199 16.42 4.14 -16.09
CA SER A 199 16.18 5.25 -17.02
C SER A 199 15.65 4.75 -18.37
N GLU A 200 16.16 3.61 -18.86
CA GLU A 200 15.70 2.96 -20.08
C GLU A 200 14.24 2.51 -19.97
N GLU A 201 13.86 1.85 -18.88
CA GLU A 201 12.49 1.37 -18.70
C GLU A 201 11.49 2.50 -18.45
N VAL A 202 11.88 3.57 -17.76
CA VAL A 202 11.04 4.78 -17.65
C VAL A 202 10.80 5.40 -19.03
N GLU A 203 11.81 5.44 -19.91
CA GLU A 203 11.65 5.93 -21.27
C GLU A 203 10.75 5.02 -22.11
N ASN A 204 10.97 3.71 -22.04
CA ASN A 204 10.19 2.71 -22.78
C ASN A 204 8.71 2.76 -22.39
N GLU A 205 8.42 2.78 -21.08
CA GLU A 205 7.04 2.87 -20.59
C GLU A 205 6.40 4.19 -21.01
N PHE A 206 7.11 5.32 -20.90
CA PHE A 206 6.59 6.61 -21.35
C PHE A 206 6.23 6.60 -22.85
N ILE A 207 7.09 6.05 -23.70
CA ILE A 207 6.82 5.93 -25.14
C ILE A 207 5.60 5.05 -25.38
N TYR A 208 5.53 3.90 -24.71
CA TYR A 208 4.37 3.00 -24.79
C TYR A 208 3.07 3.70 -24.37
N LEU A 209 3.05 4.38 -23.23
CA LEU A 209 1.89 5.15 -22.75
C LEU A 209 1.49 6.22 -23.76
N LYS A 210 2.46 6.96 -24.31
CA LYS A 210 2.20 8.00 -25.31
C LYS A 210 1.54 7.44 -26.57
N ASP A 211 1.97 6.28 -27.03
CA ASP A 211 1.41 5.64 -28.22
C ASP A 211 0.02 5.07 -27.95
N ILE A 212 -0.17 4.39 -26.80
CA ILE A 212 -1.43 3.69 -26.49
C ILE A 212 -2.58 4.66 -26.21
N ILE A 213 -2.34 5.81 -25.56
CA ILE A 213 -3.43 6.74 -25.20
C ILE A 213 -4.13 7.34 -26.42
N SER A 214 -3.48 7.31 -27.58
CA SER A 214 -4.08 7.75 -28.84
C SER A 214 -5.14 6.77 -29.37
N THR A 215 -5.20 5.56 -28.83
CA THR A 215 -6.05 4.45 -29.27
C THR A 215 -6.95 3.87 -28.19
N ASP A 216 -6.57 3.96 -26.91
CA ASP A 216 -7.38 3.57 -25.74
C ASP A 216 -7.23 4.64 -24.65
N ASP A 217 -8.34 5.31 -24.32
CA ASP A 217 -8.42 6.38 -23.33
C ASP A 217 -9.06 5.93 -22.00
N SER A 218 -9.28 4.62 -21.83
CA SER A 218 -10.05 4.07 -20.71
C SER A 218 -9.30 3.03 -19.88
N GLY A 219 -8.26 2.40 -20.45
CA GLY A 219 -7.43 1.39 -19.81
C GLY A 219 -6.51 1.92 -18.69
N PRO A 220 -5.87 1.02 -17.91
CA PRO A 220 -4.95 1.41 -16.83
C PRO A 220 -3.79 2.28 -17.31
N GLU A 221 -3.39 2.16 -18.58
CA GLU A 221 -2.41 3.03 -19.23
C GLU A 221 -2.89 4.48 -19.29
N ALA A 222 -4.09 4.74 -19.81
CA ALA A 222 -4.66 6.07 -19.90
C ALA A 222 -4.85 6.69 -18.51
N GLN A 223 -5.29 5.87 -17.55
CA GLN A 223 -5.47 6.30 -16.17
C GLN A 223 -4.13 6.60 -15.48
N THR A 224 -3.05 5.90 -15.81
CA THR A 224 -1.69 6.26 -15.37
C THR A 224 -1.33 7.68 -15.79
N VAL A 225 -1.68 8.05 -17.03
CA VAL A 225 -1.45 9.42 -17.55
C VAL A 225 -2.34 10.43 -16.86
N TYR A 226 -3.65 10.17 -16.75
CA TYR A 226 -4.60 11.14 -16.17
C TYR A 226 -4.36 11.39 -14.67
N TYR A 227 -3.93 10.38 -13.93
CA TYR A 227 -3.61 10.48 -12.50
C TYR A 227 -2.11 10.69 -12.22
N ALA A 228 -1.30 11.03 -13.23
CA ALA A 228 0.15 11.15 -13.07
C ALA A 228 0.56 12.11 -11.96
N TYR A 229 -0.12 13.25 -11.80
CA TYR A 229 0.19 14.19 -10.72
C TYR A 229 -0.12 13.64 -9.33
N ASP A 230 -1.25 12.95 -9.18
CA ASP A 230 -1.61 12.31 -7.91
C ASP A 230 -0.61 11.20 -7.56
N PHE A 231 -0.24 10.37 -8.53
CA PHE A 231 0.77 9.32 -8.36
C PHE A 231 2.15 9.90 -8.03
N PHE A 232 2.55 11.00 -8.67
CA PHE A 232 3.78 11.71 -8.36
C PHE A 232 3.81 12.16 -6.89
N LEU A 233 2.78 12.90 -6.46
CA LEU A 233 2.69 13.42 -5.09
C LEU A 233 2.65 12.30 -4.05
N LYS A 234 1.90 11.22 -4.32
CA LYS A 234 1.76 10.11 -3.38
C LYS A 234 3.01 9.25 -3.30
N SER A 235 3.73 9.06 -4.39
CA SER A 235 5.03 8.40 -4.38
C SER A 235 6.06 9.20 -3.57
N LEU A 236 6.06 10.54 -3.69
CA LEU A 236 6.89 11.42 -2.86
C LEU A 236 6.52 11.33 -1.37
N GLU A 237 5.22 11.41 -1.05
CA GLU A 237 4.72 11.31 0.32
C GLU A 237 5.13 9.98 0.95
N MET A 238 4.87 8.86 0.27
CA MET A 238 5.25 7.53 0.74
C MET A 238 6.77 7.40 0.92
N LYS A 239 7.59 7.85 -0.05
CA LYS A 239 9.06 7.84 0.07
C LYS A 239 9.53 8.60 1.32
N SER A 240 8.90 9.71 1.66
CA SER A 240 9.27 10.51 2.84
C SER A 240 8.89 9.87 4.19
N LEU A 241 7.88 8.99 4.20
CA LEU A 241 7.34 8.37 5.41
C LEU A 241 7.99 7.03 5.77
N ILE A 242 8.65 6.38 4.81
CA ILE A 242 9.29 5.08 4.99
C ILE A 242 10.69 5.24 5.60
N ASP A 243 10.90 4.64 6.76
CA ASP A 243 12.20 4.53 7.42
C ASP A 243 12.64 3.08 7.39
N LEU A 244 13.65 2.74 6.57
CA LEU A 244 14.09 1.35 6.36
C LEU A 244 14.51 0.63 7.66
N ASN A 245 14.92 1.36 8.70
CA ASN A 245 15.33 0.74 9.97
C ASN A 245 14.14 0.43 10.87
N LYS A 246 13.02 1.15 10.71
CA LYS A 246 11.80 0.97 11.53
C LYS A 246 10.72 0.20 10.81
N ASN A 247 10.66 0.38 9.49
CA ASN A 247 9.67 -0.16 8.58
C ASN A 247 10.44 -0.96 7.51
N PRO A 248 11.06 -2.11 7.85
CA PRO A 248 11.81 -2.89 6.88
C PRO A 248 10.93 -3.52 5.80
N ARG A 249 9.61 -3.62 6.03
CA ARG A 249 8.66 -4.13 5.05
C ARG A 249 7.38 -3.30 4.98
N ILE A 250 6.74 -3.32 3.81
CA ILE A 250 5.45 -2.70 3.50
C ILE A 250 4.45 -3.80 3.15
N VAL A 251 3.23 -3.69 3.64
CA VAL A 251 2.14 -4.60 3.25
C VAL A 251 1.12 -3.85 2.42
N ILE A 252 0.82 -4.36 1.24
CA ILE A 252 -0.26 -3.88 0.38
C ILE A 252 -1.43 -4.86 0.54
N LEU A 253 -2.58 -4.34 0.96
CA LEU A 253 -3.86 -5.05 0.94
C LEU A 253 -4.66 -4.58 -0.26
N ASP A 254 -5.06 -5.51 -1.11
CA ASP A 254 -5.91 -5.26 -2.27
C ASP A 254 -7.26 -5.97 -2.04
N SER A 255 -8.26 -5.21 -1.58
CA SER A 255 -9.55 -5.73 -1.07
C SER A 255 -10.75 -5.17 -1.80
#